data_AF-A0A379YCM5-F1
#
_entry.id   AF-A0A379YCM5-F1
#
_cell.length_a   1.000
_cell.length_b   1.000
_cell.length_c   1.000
_cell.angle_alpha   90.00
_cell.angle_beta   90.00
_cell.angle_gamma   90.00
#
_symmetry.space_group_name_H-M   'P 1'
#
loop_
_entity.id
_entity.type
_entity.pdbx_description
1 polymer ?
#
loop_
_entity_poly.entity_id
_entity_poly.type
_entity_poly.pdbx_seq_one_letter_code
_entity_poly.pdbx_strand_id
1 'polypeptide(L)'
;MAGLNSILERYVLPTALKIAGQKHILSVRDGIILNMPFMLIGSFFLIFAYLPIPSYANLMGEVFGAAWRDKLLYPVKATYDIMAIISSFGIAYRLAEKYRGMDPLSTGAVSLVAFIMTIPQHTLFTPVKGAAEQIVKGVLPMNFIGSQGLFVAIVVALLSTEIYRFVHNRNLVINMPEGVPPAVAKSFLALIPGFCVLAVILLLRLIVEATPFGDINTMIATLIGIPMHHVGGTLPGMIFSVILIGLLWTLGLHGDAIVLVFIQPVWLANMSENLVAFRVISRSRTSLPSNFTICGLRPVGRAPCWGW
;
A
#
# COMPACT_ATOMS: atom_id res chain seq x y z
N MET A 1 18.55 -29.39 -24.13
CA MET A 1 19.12 -28.54 -23.06
C MET A 1 19.85 -27.30 -23.60
N ALA A 2 20.64 -27.37 -24.68
CA ALA A 2 21.34 -26.20 -25.23
C ALA A 2 20.44 -25.06 -25.78
N GLY A 3 19.28 -25.39 -26.38
CA GLY A 3 18.34 -24.39 -26.93
C GLY A 3 17.51 -23.64 -25.88
N LEU A 4 17.23 -24.25 -24.72
CA LEU A 4 16.49 -23.59 -23.64
C LEU A 4 17.39 -22.58 -22.91
N ASN A 5 18.64 -22.96 -22.65
CA ASN A 5 19.64 -22.06 -22.05
C ASN A 5 19.91 -20.85 -22.95
N SER A 6 19.96 -21.03 -24.28
CA SER A 6 20.17 -19.91 -25.19
C SER A 6 18.97 -18.94 -25.26
N ILE A 7 17.74 -19.43 -25.12
CA ILE A 7 16.54 -18.56 -25.01
C ILE A 7 16.52 -17.81 -23.68
N LEU A 8 16.84 -18.50 -22.58
CA LEU A 8 16.88 -17.91 -21.25
C LEU A 8 17.93 -16.80 -21.14
N GLU A 9 19.16 -17.04 -21.61
CA GLU A 9 20.25 -16.07 -21.60
C GLU A 9 20.03 -14.92 -22.57
N ARG A 10 19.43 -15.17 -23.74
CA ARG A 10 19.27 -14.15 -24.79
C ARG A 10 18.04 -13.27 -24.66
N TYR A 11 16.95 -13.78 -24.06
CA TYR A 11 15.68 -13.05 -23.99
C TYR A 11 15.18 -12.83 -22.56
N VAL A 12 15.21 -13.86 -21.71
CA VAL A 12 14.62 -13.77 -20.36
C VAL A 12 15.51 -12.96 -19.42
N LEU A 13 16.81 -13.26 -19.36
CA LEU A 13 17.77 -12.55 -18.52
C LEU A 13 17.83 -11.03 -18.81
N PRO A 14 18.04 -10.56 -20.06
CA PRO A 14 18.14 -9.13 -20.32
C PRO A 14 16.83 -8.39 -20.10
N THR A 15 15.68 -9.04 -20.32
CA THR A 15 14.37 -8.43 -20.06
C THR A 15 14.12 -8.31 -18.55
N ALA A 16 14.39 -9.37 -17.79
CA ALA A 16 14.25 -9.36 -16.33
C ALA A 16 15.17 -8.31 -15.69
N LEU A 17 16.41 -8.18 -16.17
CA LEU A 17 17.35 -7.15 -15.70
C LEU A 17 16.89 -5.73 -16.05
N LYS A 18 16.32 -5.51 -17.24
CA LYS A 18 15.74 -4.20 -17.61
C LYS A 18 14.58 -3.81 -16.71
N ILE A 19 13.68 -4.76 -16.42
CA ILE A 19 12.54 -4.56 -15.52
C ILE A 19 13.04 -4.29 -14.10
N ALA A 20 13.96 -5.12 -13.61
CA ALA A 20 14.57 -4.98 -12.29
C ALA A 20 15.34 -3.66 -12.12
N GLY A 21 15.97 -3.16 -13.18
CA GLY A 21 16.71 -1.89 -13.17
C GLY A 21 15.87 -0.64 -13.38
N GLN A 22 14.57 -0.78 -13.63
CA GLN A 22 13.68 0.34 -13.94
C GLN A 22 13.40 1.16 -12.66
N LYS A 23 13.64 2.48 -12.72
CA LYS A 23 13.65 3.37 -11.54
C LYS A 23 12.30 3.43 -10.81
N HIS A 24 11.18 3.47 -11.54
CA HIS A 24 9.81 3.48 -11.01
C HIS A 24 9.49 2.16 -10.31
N ILE A 25 9.76 1.02 -10.94
CA ILE A 25 9.55 -0.31 -10.35
C ILE A 25 10.35 -0.44 -9.06
N LEU A 26 11.63 -0.08 -9.09
CA LEU A 26 12.46 -0.08 -7.89
C LEU A 26 11.91 0.86 -6.81
N SER A 27 11.41 2.05 -7.17
CA SER A 27 10.86 2.98 -6.18
C SER A 27 9.55 2.49 -5.56
N VAL A 28 8.70 1.80 -6.34
CA VAL A 28 7.47 1.18 -5.82
C VAL A 28 7.82 0.09 -4.82
N ARG A 29 8.75 -0.79 -5.18
CA ARG A 29 9.25 -1.84 -4.30
C ARG A 29 9.82 -1.28 -3.00
N ASP A 30 10.82 -0.41 -3.13
CA ASP A 30 11.56 0.13 -1.99
C ASP A 30 10.64 1.00 -1.11
N GLY A 31 9.63 1.64 -1.70
CA GLY A 31 8.62 2.44 -1.01
C GLY A 31 7.58 1.60 -0.27
N ILE A 32 7.10 0.49 -0.83
CA ILE A 32 6.15 -0.41 -0.15
C ILE A 32 6.84 -1.15 1.01
N ILE A 33 8.11 -1.50 0.85
CA ILE A 33 8.92 -2.14 1.92
C ILE A 33 8.98 -1.26 3.18
N LEU A 34 8.80 0.05 3.07
CA LEU A 34 8.70 0.95 4.22
C LEU A 34 7.60 0.54 5.21
N ASN A 35 6.55 -0.14 4.76
CA ASN A 35 5.48 -0.65 5.62
C ASN A 35 5.89 -1.84 6.48
N MET A 36 6.89 -2.63 6.06
CA MET A 36 7.20 -3.92 6.68
C MET A 36 7.47 -3.80 8.19
N PRO A 37 8.35 -2.92 8.68
CA PRO A 37 8.61 -2.81 10.11
C PRO A 37 7.35 -2.45 10.92
N PHE A 38 6.50 -1.58 10.38
CA PHE A 38 5.25 -1.17 11.03
C PHE A 38 4.24 -2.30 11.10
N MET A 39 4.12 -3.11 10.04
CA MET A 39 3.25 -4.28 10.03
C MET A 39 3.73 -5.36 11.00
N LEU A 40 5.04 -5.57 11.14
CA LEU A 40 5.60 -6.50 12.12
C LEU A 40 5.26 -6.07 13.55
N ILE A 41 5.45 -4.78 13.86
CA ILE A 41 5.09 -4.22 15.17
C ILE A 41 3.59 -4.38 15.41
N GLY A 42 2.73 -4.02 14.45
CA GLY A 42 1.28 -4.21 14.57
C GLY A 42 0.88 -5.68 14.76
N SER A 43 1.51 -6.60 14.03
CA SER A 43 1.26 -8.04 14.13
C SER A 43 1.57 -8.58 15.52
N PHE A 44 2.63 -8.09 16.17
CA PHE A 44 2.96 -8.47 17.53
C PHE A 44 1.78 -8.19 18.48
N PHE A 45 1.24 -6.97 18.47
CA PHE A 45 0.06 -6.61 19.26
C PHE A 45 -1.19 -7.37 18.85
N LEU A 46 -1.36 -7.67 17.56
CA LEU A 46 -2.47 -8.48 17.06
C LEU A 46 -2.44 -9.89 17.67
N ILE A 47 -1.27 -10.52 17.75
CA ILE A 47 -1.10 -11.85 18.33
C ILE A 47 -1.49 -11.86 19.81
N PHE A 48 -1.03 -10.90 20.62
CA PHE A 48 -1.42 -10.81 22.02
C PHE A 48 -2.92 -10.53 22.19
N ALA A 49 -3.49 -9.68 21.33
CA ALA A 49 -4.91 -9.43 21.34
C ALA A 49 -5.70 -10.70 21.04
N TYR A 50 -5.19 -11.60 20.20
CA TYR A 50 -5.89 -12.78 19.70
C TYR A 50 -5.28 -14.14 20.07
N LEU A 51 -4.57 -14.19 21.19
CA LEU A 51 -3.96 -15.43 21.68
C LEU A 51 -5.06 -16.48 21.97
N PRO A 52 -4.97 -17.70 21.39
CA PRO A 52 -6.02 -18.71 21.48
C PRO A 52 -5.96 -19.49 22.80
N ILE A 53 -5.86 -18.79 23.94
CA ILE A 53 -5.81 -19.34 25.29
C ILE A 53 -7.00 -18.76 26.08
N PRO A 54 -8.06 -19.54 26.36
CA PRO A 54 -9.24 -19.04 27.05
C PRO A 54 -8.93 -18.38 28.40
N SER A 55 -8.02 -18.95 29.19
CA SER A 55 -7.62 -18.42 30.50
C SER A 55 -6.95 -17.05 30.41
N TYR A 56 -6.17 -16.80 29.35
CA TYR A 56 -5.53 -15.51 29.13
C TYR A 56 -6.55 -14.41 28.83
N ALA A 57 -7.54 -14.70 27.98
CA ALA A 57 -8.57 -13.74 27.63
C ALA A 57 -9.45 -13.35 28.83
N ASN A 58 -9.74 -14.32 29.71
CA ASN A 58 -10.49 -14.05 30.95
C ASN A 58 -9.64 -13.22 31.93
N LEU A 59 -8.38 -13.58 32.16
CA LEU A 59 -7.46 -12.82 33.01
C LEU A 59 -7.33 -11.36 32.55
N MET A 60 -7.09 -11.14 31.26
CA MET A 60 -6.97 -9.79 30.71
C MET A 60 -8.28 -9.00 30.82
N GLY A 61 -9.43 -9.68 30.67
CA GLY A 61 -10.74 -9.09 30.88
C GLY A 61 -11.00 -8.66 32.32
N GLU A 62 -10.55 -9.45 33.30
CA GLU A 62 -10.70 -9.16 34.73
C GLU A 62 -9.76 -8.03 35.19
N VAL A 63 -8.50 -8.06 34.75
CA VAL A 63 -7.48 -7.08 35.18
C VAL A 63 -7.67 -5.71 34.50
N PHE A 64 -7.98 -5.69 33.19
CA PHE A 64 -7.98 -4.46 32.39
C PHE A 64 -9.38 -4.03 31.90
N GLY A 65 -10.41 -4.83 32.19
CA GLY A 65 -11.81 -4.59 31.80
C GLY A 65 -12.16 -5.07 30.40
N ALA A 66 -13.45 -5.06 30.07
CA ALA A 66 -13.98 -5.64 28.82
C ALA A 66 -13.40 -5.04 27.51
N ALA A 67 -12.88 -3.81 27.56
CA ALA A 67 -12.31 -3.11 26.41
C ALA A 67 -10.80 -3.30 26.23
N TRP A 68 -10.14 -4.19 27.01
CA TRP A 68 -8.69 -4.42 26.94
C TRP A 68 -8.21 -4.72 25.51
N ARG A 69 -9.00 -5.51 24.78
CA ARG A 69 -8.67 -5.94 23.42
C ARG A 69 -8.67 -4.77 22.44
N ASP A 70 -9.63 -3.86 22.56
CA ASP A 70 -9.72 -2.71 21.66
C ASP A 70 -8.56 -1.74 21.87
N LYS A 71 -8.09 -1.60 23.11
CA LYS A 71 -6.91 -0.81 23.46
C LYS A 71 -5.63 -1.44 22.90
N LEU A 72 -5.50 -2.76 22.99
CA LEU A 72 -4.34 -3.48 22.47
C LEU A 72 -4.28 -3.45 20.94
N LEU A 73 -5.39 -3.13 20.27
CA LEU A 73 -5.46 -2.99 18.82
C LEU A 73 -5.11 -1.59 18.30
N TYR A 74 -4.88 -0.58 19.15
CA TYR A 74 -4.47 0.75 18.68
C TYR A 74 -3.21 0.72 17.81
N PRO A 75 -2.12 -0.01 18.15
CA PRO A 75 -0.96 -0.10 17.29
C PRO A 75 -1.28 -0.75 15.94
N VAL A 76 -2.20 -1.72 15.91
CA VAL A 76 -2.58 -2.39 14.66
C VAL A 76 -3.32 -1.43 13.73
N LYS A 77 -4.22 -0.60 14.28
CA LYS A 77 -4.89 0.45 13.50
C LYS A 77 -3.90 1.51 13.02
N ALA A 78 -2.94 1.89 13.86
CA ALA A 78 -1.90 2.86 13.53
C ALA A 78 -0.84 2.33 12.53
N THR A 79 -0.88 1.05 12.14
CA THR A 79 0.06 0.48 11.18
C THR A 79 -0.65 -0.02 9.92
N TYR A 80 -1.64 -0.92 10.06
CA TYR A 80 -2.36 -1.49 8.93
C TYR A 80 -3.28 -0.47 8.26
N ASP A 81 -3.99 0.37 9.03
CA ASP A 81 -5.01 1.26 8.47
C ASP A 81 -4.40 2.53 7.84
N ILE A 82 -3.06 2.70 7.89
CA ILE A 82 -2.35 3.84 7.30
C ILE A 82 -1.32 3.45 6.24
N MET A 83 -1.33 2.20 5.78
CA MET A 83 -0.31 1.68 4.87
C MET A 83 -0.25 2.42 3.53
N ALA A 84 -1.36 2.94 2.99
CA ALA A 84 -1.32 3.70 1.74
C ALA A 84 -0.64 5.07 1.93
N ILE A 85 -0.81 5.72 3.09
CA ILE A 85 -0.09 6.98 3.41
C ILE A 85 1.41 6.72 3.43
N ILE A 86 1.85 5.71 4.18
CA ILE A 86 3.26 5.35 4.32
C ILE A 86 3.84 5.01 2.94
N SER A 87 3.11 4.23 2.14
CA SER A 87 3.50 3.87 0.77
C SER A 87 3.60 5.10 -0.13
N SER A 88 2.62 6.00 -0.12
CA SER A 88 2.61 7.20 -0.98
C SER A 88 3.85 8.06 -0.74
N PHE A 89 4.19 8.29 0.53
CA PHE A 89 5.39 9.01 0.90
C PHE A 89 6.65 8.23 0.51
N GLY A 90 6.74 6.95 0.89
CA GLY A 90 7.90 6.11 0.67
C GLY A 90 8.26 5.95 -0.80
N ILE A 91 7.27 5.71 -1.67
CA ILE A 91 7.48 5.53 -3.11
C ILE A 91 8.02 6.82 -3.74
N ALA A 92 7.39 7.96 -3.45
CA ALA A 92 7.84 9.26 -3.97
C ALA A 92 9.22 9.65 -3.46
N TYR A 93 9.49 9.41 -2.17
CA TYR A 93 10.80 9.63 -1.56
C TYR A 93 11.89 8.81 -2.28
N ARG A 94 11.66 7.50 -2.45
CA ARG A 94 12.62 6.60 -3.13
C ARG A 94 12.79 6.92 -4.61
N LEU A 95 11.74 7.39 -5.28
CA LEU A 95 11.83 7.81 -6.67
C LEU A 95 12.64 9.11 -6.82
N ALA A 96 12.44 10.07 -5.93
CA ALA A 96 13.20 11.32 -5.90
C ALA A 96 14.71 11.09 -5.65
N GLU A 97 15.07 10.17 -4.73
CA GLU A 97 16.47 9.78 -4.50
C GLU A 97 17.16 9.28 -5.77
N LYS A 98 16.44 8.52 -6.62
CA LYS A 98 16.96 7.97 -7.87
C LYS A 98 17.13 9.04 -8.97
N TYR A 99 16.53 10.21 -8.84
CA TYR A 99 16.60 11.27 -9.86
C TYR A 99 17.76 12.25 -9.72
N ARG A 100 18.43 12.32 -8.56
CA ARG A 100 19.56 13.21 -8.23
C ARG A 100 19.27 14.70 -8.51
N GLY A 101 19.23 15.52 -7.47
CA GLY A 101 19.01 16.98 -7.57
C GLY A 101 17.65 17.46 -7.06
N MET A 102 16.71 16.53 -6.87
CA MET A 102 15.44 16.80 -6.19
C MET A 102 15.60 16.58 -4.68
N ASP A 103 14.86 17.34 -3.87
CA ASP A 103 14.75 17.11 -2.43
C ASP A 103 13.75 15.97 -2.15
N PRO A 104 14.22 14.80 -1.65
CA PRO A 104 13.35 13.63 -1.48
C PRO A 104 12.26 13.83 -0.43
N LEU A 105 12.58 14.57 0.64
CA LEU A 105 11.65 14.86 1.73
C LEU A 105 10.47 15.69 1.24
N SER A 106 10.73 16.79 0.54
CA SER A 106 9.68 17.65 -0.02
C SER A 106 8.84 16.91 -1.06
N THR A 107 9.48 16.10 -1.91
CA THR A 107 8.78 15.31 -2.94
C THR A 107 7.85 14.25 -2.32
N GLY A 108 8.33 13.56 -1.28
CA GLY A 108 7.52 12.60 -0.51
C GLY A 108 6.33 13.26 0.18
N ALA A 109 6.54 14.44 0.79
CA ALA A 109 5.48 15.19 1.46
C ALA A 109 4.42 15.69 0.45
N VAL A 110 4.84 16.20 -0.71
CA VAL A 110 3.93 16.63 -1.79
C VAL A 110 3.09 15.44 -2.30
N SER A 111 3.70 14.27 -2.49
CA SER A 111 2.99 13.03 -2.86
C SER A 111 1.93 12.66 -1.83
N LEU A 112 2.26 12.71 -0.54
CA LEU A 112 1.33 12.41 0.54
C LEU A 112 0.13 13.37 0.53
N VAL A 113 0.37 14.68 0.37
CA VAL A 113 -0.72 15.67 0.30
C VAL A 113 -1.56 15.45 -0.96
N ALA A 114 -0.94 15.18 -2.10
CA ALA A 114 -1.62 14.85 -3.34
C ALA A 114 -2.51 13.59 -3.19
N PHE A 115 -2.02 12.55 -2.51
CA PHE A 115 -2.78 11.35 -2.21
C PHE A 115 -3.96 11.62 -1.28
N ILE A 116 -3.77 12.35 -0.18
CA ILE A 116 -4.90 12.72 0.70
C ILE A 116 -5.96 13.53 -0.07
N MET A 117 -5.53 14.36 -1.03
CA MET A 117 -6.44 15.13 -1.87
C MET A 117 -7.24 14.27 -2.86
N THR A 118 -6.81 13.05 -3.21
CA THR A 118 -7.65 12.13 -4.00
C THR A 118 -8.74 11.46 -3.17
N ILE A 119 -8.65 11.49 -1.83
CA ILE A 119 -9.61 10.86 -0.94
C ILE A 119 -10.83 11.78 -0.74
N PRO A 120 -12.06 11.27 -0.89
CA PRO A 120 -13.26 12.00 -0.51
C PRO A 120 -13.26 12.29 1.00
N GLN A 121 -13.37 13.56 1.40
CA GLN A 121 -13.46 13.98 2.80
C GLN A 121 -14.89 13.89 3.36
N HIS A 122 -15.60 12.84 2.96
CA HIS A 122 -16.92 12.51 3.45
C HIS A 122 -17.09 10.99 3.48
N THR A 123 -17.97 10.51 4.35
CA THR A 123 -18.42 9.12 4.34
C THR A 123 -19.93 9.08 4.41
N LEU A 124 -20.51 8.08 3.73
CA LEU A 124 -21.93 7.78 3.85
C LEU A 124 -22.13 6.94 5.11
N PHE A 125 -23.05 7.38 5.97
CA PHE A 125 -23.42 6.68 7.20
C PHE A 125 -24.90 6.37 7.17
N THR A 126 -25.22 5.10 7.34
CA THR A 126 -26.62 4.63 7.40
C THR A 126 -26.88 4.14 8.83
N PRO A 127 -27.65 4.88 9.65
CA PRO A 127 -27.81 4.57 11.08
C PRO A 127 -28.47 3.21 11.33
N VAL A 128 -29.36 2.80 10.44
CA VAL A 128 -30.13 1.54 10.50
C VAL A 128 -30.29 1.00 9.08
N LYS A 129 -30.22 -0.32 8.88
CA LYS A 129 -30.52 -0.95 7.57
C LYS A 129 -31.87 -0.44 7.05
N GLY A 130 -31.86 0.31 5.94
CA GLY A 130 -33.06 0.87 5.31
C GLY A 130 -33.36 2.34 5.63
N ALA A 131 -32.55 3.02 6.46
CA ALA A 131 -32.64 4.46 6.65
C ALA A 131 -31.97 5.24 5.49
N ALA A 132 -32.34 6.51 5.32
CA ALA A 132 -31.67 7.39 4.36
C ALA A 132 -30.19 7.57 4.73
N GLU A 133 -29.31 7.50 3.74
CA GLU A 133 -27.87 7.69 3.91
C GLU A 133 -27.58 9.14 4.33
N GLN A 134 -26.84 9.30 5.43
CA GLN A 134 -26.40 10.60 5.91
C GLN A 134 -24.94 10.83 5.50
N ILE A 135 -24.66 12.01 4.96
CA ILE A 135 -23.29 12.40 4.58
C ILE A 135 -22.60 13.01 5.79
N VAL A 136 -21.63 12.29 6.34
CA VAL A 136 -20.73 12.84 7.36
C VAL A 136 -19.56 13.52 6.64
N LYS A 137 -19.45 14.84 6.77
CA LYS A 137 -18.39 15.66 6.16
C LYS A 137 -17.23 15.89 7.13
N GLY A 138 -16.02 16.14 6.59
CA GLY A 138 -14.84 16.47 7.39
C GLY A 138 -14.14 15.26 8.00
N VAL A 139 -14.41 14.06 7.48
CA VAL A 139 -13.78 12.81 7.90
C VAL A 139 -13.03 12.18 6.75
N LEU A 140 -11.88 11.57 7.04
CA LEU A 140 -11.17 10.75 6.09
C LEU A 140 -11.57 9.28 6.29
N PRO A 141 -12.16 8.61 5.29
CA PRO A 141 -12.52 7.21 5.41
C PRO A 141 -11.26 6.35 5.49
N MET A 142 -11.09 5.63 6.61
CA MET A 142 -9.90 4.80 6.85
C MET A 142 -9.69 3.72 5.78
N ASN A 143 -10.75 3.28 5.10
CA ASN A 143 -10.66 2.29 4.03
C ASN A 143 -9.73 2.75 2.89
N PHE A 144 -9.83 4.02 2.48
CA PHE A 144 -9.00 4.60 1.41
C PHE A 144 -7.57 4.91 1.87
N ILE A 145 -7.32 4.93 3.18
CA ILE A 145 -6.00 5.22 3.78
C ILE A 145 -5.23 3.93 4.08
N GLY A 146 -5.97 2.84 4.33
CA GLY A 146 -5.43 1.51 4.56
C GLY A 146 -5.06 0.79 3.26
N SER A 147 -5.36 -0.50 3.22
CA SER A 147 -4.93 -1.37 2.13
C SER A 147 -5.62 -1.10 0.78
N GLN A 148 -6.87 -0.67 0.77
CA GLN A 148 -7.60 -0.40 -0.48
C GLN A 148 -7.02 0.82 -1.23
N GLY A 149 -6.39 1.74 -0.50
CA GLY A 149 -5.70 2.90 -1.07
C GLY A 149 -4.35 2.62 -1.69
N LEU A 150 -3.77 1.41 -1.53
CA LEU A 150 -2.38 1.13 -1.94
C LEU A 150 -2.14 1.37 -3.43
N PHE A 151 -3.05 0.92 -4.30
CA PHE A 151 -2.91 1.13 -5.75
C PHE A 151 -3.00 2.61 -6.13
N VAL A 152 -3.89 3.35 -5.47
CA VAL A 152 -4.03 4.80 -5.65
C VAL A 152 -2.75 5.50 -5.20
N ALA A 153 -2.22 5.15 -4.03
CA ALA A 153 -0.97 5.68 -3.50
C ALA A 153 0.21 5.42 -4.44
N ILE A 154 0.31 4.24 -5.05
CA ILE A 154 1.35 3.92 -6.04
C ILE A 154 1.24 4.85 -7.25
N VAL A 155 0.05 4.94 -7.86
CA VAL A 155 -0.17 5.74 -9.07
C VAL A 155 0.08 7.22 -8.79
N VAL A 156 -0.52 7.75 -7.71
CA VAL A 156 -0.39 9.16 -7.34
C VAL A 156 1.05 9.50 -6.99
N ALA A 157 1.77 8.65 -6.24
CA ALA A 157 3.17 8.89 -5.88
C ALA A 157 4.10 8.94 -7.10
N LEU A 158 3.90 8.04 -8.07
CA LEU A 158 4.68 8.06 -9.31
C LEU A 158 4.35 9.30 -10.15
N LEU A 159 3.06 9.60 -10.31
CA LEU A 159 2.59 10.75 -11.08
C LEU A 159 3.07 12.07 -10.48
N SER A 160 2.89 12.26 -9.16
CA SER A 160 3.30 13.46 -8.45
C SER A 160 4.81 13.69 -8.57
N THR A 161 5.60 12.62 -8.46
CA THR A 161 7.05 12.73 -8.53
C THR A 161 7.54 13.07 -9.94
N GLU A 162 6.93 12.51 -10.98
CA GLU A 162 7.26 12.88 -12.36
C GLU A 162 6.86 14.32 -12.70
N ILE A 163 5.70 14.78 -12.25
CA ILE A 163 5.29 16.19 -12.43
C ILE A 163 6.26 17.11 -11.69
N TYR A 164 6.57 16.79 -10.42
CA TYR A 164 7.53 17.55 -9.62
C TYR A 164 8.88 17.65 -10.34
N ARG A 165 9.39 16.52 -10.83
CA ARG A 165 10.63 16.44 -11.61
C ARG A 165 10.58 17.28 -12.87
N PHE A 166 9.47 17.22 -13.63
CA PHE A 166 9.31 17.97 -14.86
C PHE A 166 9.41 19.48 -14.62
N VAL A 167 8.73 19.99 -13.59
CA VAL A 167 8.77 21.41 -13.22
C VAL A 167 10.15 21.81 -12.71
N HIS A 168 10.76 20.97 -11.87
CA HIS A 168 12.10 21.21 -11.33
C HIS A 168 13.17 21.28 -12.43
N ASN A 169 13.16 20.35 -13.39
CA ASN A 169 14.13 20.31 -14.50
C ASN A 169 14.00 21.51 -15.46
N ARG A 170 12.86 22.20 -15.46
CA ARG A 170 12.64 23.42 -16.25
C ARG A 170 13.13 24.68 -15.53
N ASN A 171 13.77 24.55 -14.37
CA ASN A 171 14.20 25.65 -13.50
C ASN A 171 13.05 26.61 -13.13
N LEU A 172 11.81 26.09 -13.07
CA LEU A 172 10.64 26.83 -12.60
C LEU A 172 10.60 26.81 -11.07
N VAL A 173 11.65 27.34 -10.45
CA VAL A 173 11.85 27.37 -9.00
C VAL A 173 12.17 28.78 -8.53
N ILE A 174 11.73 29.11 -7.33
CA ILE A 174 12.03 30.41 -6.73
C ILE A 174 13.41 30.32 -6.07
N ASN A 175 14.41 30.96 -6.66
CA ASN A 175 15.76 31.01 -6.12
C ASN A 175 15.85 32.05 -4.99
N MET A 176 16.39 31.63 -3.84
CA MET A 176 16.64 32.53 -2.71
C MET A 176 18.08 33.09 -2.79
N PRO A 177 18.32 34.34 -2.33
CA PRO A 177 19.67 34.90 -2.20
C PRO A 177 20.54 34.12 -1.20
N GLU A 178 21.87 34.28 -1.29
CA GLU A 178 22.86 33.57 -0.46
C GLU A 178 22.76 33.83 1.06
N GLY A 179 21.98 34.83 1.49
CA GLY A 179 21.75 35.15 2.89
C GLY A 179 20.62 34.36 3.58
N VAL A 180 19.87 33.52 2.85
CA VAL A 180 18.70 32.81 3.40
C VAL A 180 19.10 31.43 3.94
N PRO A 181 18.64 31.02 5.15
CA PRO A 181 18.92 29.69 5.68
C PRO A 181 18.52 28.57 4.70
N PRO A 182 19.32 27.49 4.59
CA PRO A 182 19.11 26.44 3.60
C PRO A 182 17.75 25.72 3.75
N ALA A 183 17.21 25.66 4.97
CA ALA A 183 15.88 25.10 5.23
C ALA A 183 14.76 25.90 4.53
N VAL A 184 14.82 27.23 4.60
CA VAL A 184 13.83 28.11 3.97
C VAL A 184 13.96 28.06 2.45
N ALA A 185 15.19 28.08 1.93
CA ALA A 185 15.44 27.94 0.49
C ALA A 185 14.82 26.67 -0.08
N LYS A 186 14.96 25.52 0.60
CA LYS A 186 14.34 24.25 0.17
C LYS A 186 12.82 24.32 0.10
N SER A 187 12.16 24.92 1.08
CA SER A 187 10.69 25.05 1.07
C SER A 187 10.18 25.88 -0.11
N PHE A 188 10.87 26.98 -0.46
CA PHE A 188 10.49 27.80 -1.61
C PHE A 188 10.83 27.15 -2.96
N LEU A 189 11.92 26.38 -3.04
CA LEU A 189 12.25 25.58 -4.22
C LEU A 189 11.17 24.53 -4.52
N ALA A 190 10.54 23.98 -3.49
CA ALA A 190 9.46 23.00 -3.60
C ALA A 190 8.08 23.61 -3.86
N LEU A 191 7.90 24.92 -3.69
CA LEU A 191 6.59 25.58 -3.73
C LEU A 191 5.93 25.50 -5.12
N ILE A 192 6.63 25.92 -6.17
CA ILE A 192 6.08 25.90 -7.54
C ILE A 192 5.87 24.45 -8.02
N PRO A 193 6.84 23.52 -7.90
CA PRO A 193 6.61 22.12 -8.22
C PRO A 193 5.43 21.51 -7.46
N GLY A 194 5.32 21.78 -6.15
CA GLY A 194 4.23 21.31 -5.31
C GLY A 194 2.87 21.85 -5.74
N PHE A 195 2.78 23.15 -6.04
CA PHE A 195 1.57 23.76 -6.56
C PHE A 195 1.12 23.11 -7.87
N CYS A 196 2.04 22.89 -8.82
CA CYS A 196 1.73 22.25 -10.09
C CYS A 196 1.21 20.81 -9.90
N VAL A 197 1.82 20.04 -8.99
CA VAL A 197 1.35 18.69 -8.66
C VAL A 197 -0.09 18.76 -8.14
N LEU A 198 -0.37 19.62 -7.17
CA LEU A 198 -1.71 19.74 -6.59
C LEU A 198 -2.74 20.24 -7.62
N ALA A 199 -2.38 21.19 -8.47
CA ALA A 199 -3.25 21.67 -9.53
C ALA A 199 -3.64 20.55 -10.51
N VAL A 200 -2.67 19.71 -10.91
CA VAL A 200 -2.93 18.58 -11.82
C VAL A 200 -3.79 17.52 -11.14
N ILE A 201 -3.51 17.17 -9.88
CA ILE A 201 -4.29 16.15 -9.17
C ILE A 201 -5.71 16.65 -8.88
N LEU A 202 -5.89 17.96 -8.61
CA LEU A 202 -7.21 18.57 -8.46
C LEU A 202 -7.99 18.49 -9.78
N LEU A 203 -7.35 18.85 -10.90
CA LEU A 203 -7.97 18.73 -12.22
C LEU A 203 -8.39 17.29 -12.52
N LEU A 204 -7.50 16.33 -12.27
CA LEU A 204 -7.80 14.90 -12.45
C LEU A 204 -8.97 14.46 -11.58
N ARG A 205 -9.04 14.92 -10.33
CA ARG A 205 -10.14 14.62 -9.42
C ARG A 205 -11.47 15.14 -9.97
N LEU A 206 -11.53 16.40 -10.37
CA LEU A 206 -12.73 17.00 -10.94
C LEU A 206 -13.19 16.31 -12.23
N ILE A 207 -12.24 15.90 -13.09
CA ILE A 207 -12.56 15.14 -14.30
C ILE A 207 -13.18 13.79 -13.93
N VAL A 208 -12.58 13.05 -12.99
CA VAL A 208 -13.08 11.72 -12.59
C VAL A 208 -14.42 11.82 -11.86
N GLU A 209 -14.64 12.87 -11.07
CA GLU A 209 -15.94 13.16 -10.44
C GLU A 209 -17.06 13.36 -11.48
N ALA A 210 -16.73 13.82 -12.70
CA ALA A 210 -17.68 13.93 -13.81
C ALA A 210 -17.88 12.61 -14.60
N THR A 211 -17.11 11.56 -14.31
CA THR A 211 -17.24 10.24 -14.96
C THR A 211 -18.11 9.27 -14.15
N PRO A 212 -18.57 8.14 -14.74
CA PRO A 212 -19.34 7.12 -14.02
C PRO A 212 -18.61 6.49 -12.82
N PHE A 213 -17.29 6.69 -12.69
CA PHE A 213 -16.53 6.18 -11.55
C PHE A 213 -16.78 6.98 -10.26
N GLY A 214 -17.18 8.26 -10.37
CA GLY A 214 -17.47 9.15 -9.24
C GLY A 214 -16.24 9.62 -8.45
N ASP A 215 -15.25 8.77 -8.20
CA ASP A 215 -14.03 9.14 -7.49
C ASP A 215 -12.79 8.39 -8.01
N ILE A 216 -11.60 8.99 -7.79
CA ILE A 216 -10.32 8.44 -8.24
C ILE A 216 -10.01 7.08 -7.61
N ASN A 217 -10.40 6.86 -6.35
CA ASN A 217 -10.09 5.62 -5.65
C ASN A 217 -10.89 4.47 -6.27
N THR A 218 -12.18 4.67 -6.53
CA THR A 218 -13.02 3.70 -7.24
C THR A 218 -12.49 3.46 -8.65
N MET A 219 -12.17 4.51 -9.41
CA MET A 219 -11.61 4.35 -10.76
C MET A 219 -10.35 3.48 -10.77
N ILE A 220 -9.37 3.76 -9.91
CA ILE A 220 -8.11 3.02 -9.85
C ILE A 220 -8.34 1.61 -9.30
N ALA A 221 -9.18 1.44 -8.28
CA ALA A 221 -9.54 0.12 -7.76
C ALA A 221 -10.17 -0.75 -8.85
N THR A 222 -11.05 -0.20 -9.67
CA THR A 222 -11.70 -0.94 -10.77
C THR A 222 -10.74 -1.23 -11.92
N LEU A 223 -9.98 -0.23 -12.39
CA LEU A 223 -9.14 -0.36 -13.58
C LEU A 223 -7.83 -1.12 -13.34
N ILE A 224 -7.26 -1.01 -12.14
CA ILE A 224 -5.95 -1.60 -11.80
C ILE A 224 -6.11 -2.63 -10.68
N GLY A 225 -6.81 -2.28 -9.61
CA GLY A 225 -6.95 -3.14 -8.43
C GLY A 225 -7.59 -4.50 -8.74
N ILE A 226 -8.76 -4.52 -9.40
CA ILE A 226 -9.49 -5.75 -9.72
C ILE A 226 -8.69 -6.68 -10.65
N PRO A 227 -8.15 -6.21 -11.80
CA PRO A 227 -7.33 -7.06 -12.66
C PRO A 227 -6.10 -7.61 -11.95
N MET A 228 -5.41 -6.78 -11.16
CA MET A 228 -4.24 -7.22 -10.38
C MET A 228 -4.63 -8.22 -9.29
N HIS A 229 -5.80 -8.06 -8.67
CA HIS A 229 -6.32 -9.03 -7.72
C HIS A 229 -6.60 -10.39 -8.38
N HIS A 230 -7.05 -10.44 -9.64
CA HIS A 230 -7.19 -11.72 -10.34
C HIS A 230 -5.84 -12.41 -10.60
N VAL A 231 -4.79 -11.63 -10.91
CA VAL A 231 -3.44 -12.16 -11.17
C VAL A 231 -2.73 -12.58 -9.88
N GLY A 232 -2.81 -11.81 -8.80
CA GLY A 232 -2.05 -12.04 -7.58
C GLY A 232 -2.84 -12.60 -6.39
N GLY A 233 -4.16 -12.48 -6.43
CA GLY A 233 -5.07 -12.80 -5.32
C GLY A 233 -5.81 -14.13 -5.49
N THR A 234 -5.75 -14.75 -6.66
CA THR A 234 -6.34 -16.08 -6.90
C THR A 234 -5.31 -17.20 -6.66
N LEU A 235 -5.78 -18.41 -6.34
CA LEU A 235 -4.89 -19.56 -6.11
C LEU A 235 -3.98 -19.86 -7.31
N PRO A 236 -4.48 -19.93 -8.56
CA PRO A 236 -3.61 -20.14 -9.72
C PRO A 236 -2.60 -19.01 -9.90
N GLY A 237 -3.03 -17.77 -9.66
CA GLY A 237 -2.19 -16.58 -9.72
C GLY A 237 -1.04 -16.58 -8.71
N MET A 238 -1.32 -16.97 -7.47
CA MET A 238 -0.31 -17.15 -6.43
C MET A 238 0.67 -18.27 -6.77
N ILE A 239 0.19 -19.43 -7.22
CA ILE A 239 1.05 -20.56 -7.64
C ILE A 239 1.98 -20.13 -8.78
N PHE A 240 1.43 -19.46 -9.80
CA PHE A 240 2.21 -18.95 -10.90
C PHE A 240 3.28 -17.94 -10.43
N SER A 241 2.91 -17.00 -9.56
CA SER A 241 3.83 -16.00 -9.01
C SER A 241 4.98 -16.64 -8.24
N VAL A 242 4.72 -17.64 -7.40
CA VAL A 242 5.75 -18.35 -6.62
C VAL A 242 6.67 -19.17 -7.54
N ILE A 243 6.12 -19.83 -8.56
CA ILE A 243 6.92 -20.55 -9.55
C ILE A 243 7.81 -19.57 -10.31
N LEU A 244 7.29 -18.42 -10.72
CA LEU A 244 8.05 -17.39 -11.42
C LEU A 244 9.19 -16.85 -10.56
N ILE A 245 8.94 -16.60 -9.26
CA ILE A 245 9.98 -16.22 -8.29
C ILE A 245 11.05 -17.31 -8.22
N GLY A 246 10.66 -18.58 -8.04
CA GLY A 246 11.59 -19.70 -7.98
C GLY A 246 12.44 -19.84 -9.25
N LEU A 247 11.83 -19.69 -10.43
CA LEU A 247 12.54 -19.70 -11.71
C LEU A 247 13.59 -18.58 -11.79
N LEU A 248 13.24 -17.36 -11.40
CA LEU A 248 14.19 -16.24 -11.39
C LEU A 248 15.36 -16.50 -10.43
N TRP A 249 15.10 -17.12 -9.28
CA TRP A 249 16.16 -17.56 -8.35
C TRP A 249 17.08 -18.62 -8.96
N THR A 250 16.56 -19.58 -9.73
CA THR A 250 17.41 -20.56 -10.42
C THR A 250 18.30 -19.93 -11.50
N LEU A 251 17.92 -18.76 -12.01
CA LEU A 251 18.71 -17.97 -12.97
C LEU A 251 19.70 -17.01 -12.28
N GLY A 252 19.83 -17.06 -10.96
CA GLY A 252 20.70 -16.18 -10.18
C GLY A 252 20.17 -14.75 -9.99
N LEU A 253 18.90 -14.50 -10.33
CA LEU A 253 18.23 -13.22 -10.09
C LEU A 253 17.46 -13.28 -8.77
N HIS A 254 17.38 -12.16 -8.05
CA HIS A 254 16.56 -12.07 -6.85
C HIS A 254 15.08 -11.99 -7.24
N GLY A 255 14.43 -13.14 -7.43
CA GLY A 255 13.07 -13.24 -7.97
C GLY A 255 12.03 -12.40 -7.22
N ASP A 256 12.10 -12.40 -5.88
CA ASP A 256 11.22 -11.59 -5.04
C ASP A 256 11.31 -10.09 -5.36
N ALA A 257 12.53 -9.60 -5.59
CA ALA A 257 12.81 -8.20 -5.83
C ALA A 257 12.25 -7.70 -7.17
N ILE A 258 11.85 -8.61 -8.06
CA ILE A 258 11.28 -8.34 -9.38
C ILE A 258 9.77 -8.57 -9.37
N VAL A 259 9.31 -9.71 -8.86
CA VAL A 259 7.89 -10.13 -8.94
C VAL A 259 7.04 -9.47 -7.86
N LEU A 260 7.55 -9.32 -6.63
CA LEU A 260 6.76 -8.77 -5.53
C LEU A 260 6.38 -7.32 -5.77
N VAL A 261 7.09 -6.56 -6.60
CA VAL A 261 6.69 -5.17 -6.92
C VAL A 261 5.27 -5.09 -7.48
N PHE A 262 4.86 -6.10 -8.24
CA PHE A 262 3.53 -6.17 -8.85
C PHE A 262 2.51 -6.83 -7.94
N ILE A 263 2.93 -7.86 -7.19
CA ILE A 263 2.03 -8.75 -6.46
C ILE A 263 1.85 -8.32 -5.00
N GLN A 264 2.85 -7.68 -4.40
CA GLN A 264 2.83 -7.26 -3.00
C GLN A 264 1.66 -6.33 -2.65
N PRO A 265 1.26 -5.33 -3.47
CA PRO A 265 0.07 -4.52 -3.17
C PRO A 265 -1.20 -5.38 -3.00
N VAL A 266 -1.35 -6.42 -3.83
CA VAL A 266 -2.46 -7.37 -3.76
C VAL A 266 -2.37 -8.20 -2.48
N TRP A 267 -1.19 -8.73 -2.16
CA TRP A 267 -1.01 -9.54 -0.95
C TRP A 267 -1.23 -8.76 0.33
N LEU A 268 -0.83 -7.48 0.37
CA LEU A 268 -1.10 -6.59 1.49
C LEU A 268 -2.60 -6.30 1.64
N ALA A 269 -3.32 -6.14 0.53
CA ALA A 269 -4.79 -6.04 0.54
C ALA A 269 -5.43 -7.30 1.12
N ASN A 270 -5.04 -8.48 0.62
CA ASN A 270 -5.57 -9.75 1.11
C ASN A 270 -5.24 -10.00 2.58
N MET A 271 -4.04 -9.62 3.03
CA MET A 271 -3.64 -9.72 4.44
C MET A 271 -4.51 -8.83 5.33
N SER A 272 -4.83 -7.62 4.87
CA SER A 272 -5.71 -6.69 5.58
C SER A 272 -7.15 -7.23 5.66
N GLU A 273 -7.69 -7.78 4.57
CA GLU A 273 -9.01 -8.43 4.57
C GLU A 273 -9.07 -9.62 5.53
N ASN A 274 -8.04 -10.47 5.52
CA ASN A 274 -7.91 -11.59 6.44
C ASN A 274 -7.89 -11.13 7.90
N LEU A 275 -7.17 -10.04 8.20
CA LEU A 275 -7.13 -9.46 9.53
C LEU A 275 -8.50 -8.96 9.97
N VAL A 276 -9.26 -8.27 9.10
CA VAL A 276 -10.61 -7.80 9.41
C VAL A 276 -11.53 -8.98 9.72
N ALA A 277 -11.51 -10.00 8.87
CA ALA A 277 -12.34 -11.18 9.06
C ALA A 277 -11.97 -11.96 10.32
N PHE A 278 -10.67 -12.11 10.61
CA PHE A 278 -10.18 -12.75 11.82
C PHE A 278 -10.66 -12.02 13.09
N ARG A 279 -10.67 -10.67 13.11
CA ARG A 279 -11.19 -9.88 14.23
C ARG A 279 -12.69 -10.08 14.47
N VAL A 280 -13.47 -10.27 13.40
CA VAL A 280 -14.91 -10.55 13.49
C VAL A 280 -15.14 -11.94 14.04
N ILE A 281 -14.50 -12.97 13.45
CA ILE A 281 -14.63 -14.37 13.86
C ILE A 281 -14.22 -14.56 15.32
N SER A 282 -13.16 -13.91 15.76
CA SER A 282 -12.66 -14.02 17.14
C SER A 282 -13.47 -13.22 18.18
N ARG A 283 -14.36 -12.31 17.74
CA ARG A 283 -15.38 -11.68 18.59
C ARG A 283 -16.65 -12.54 18.69
N SER A 284 -17.03 -13.25 17.63
CA SER A 284 -18.14 -14.20 17.64
C SER A 284 -17.66 -15.58 18.09
N ARG A 285 -17.87 -15.99 19.35
CA ARG A 285 -17.58 -17.37 19.83
C ARG A 285 -18.46 -18.46 19.18
N THR A 286 -18.68 -18.44 17.87
CA THR A 286 -19.56 -19.36 17.13
C THR A 286 -19.04 -19.59 15.72
N SER A 287 -18.86 -20.88 15.41
CA SER A 287 -18.68 -21.56 14.10
C SER A 287 -18.37 -20.72 12.86
N LEU A 288 -17.29 -21.12 12.16
CA LEU A 288 -16.94 -20.70 10.81
C LEU A 288 -18.17 -20.68 9.88
N PRO A 289 -18.46 -19.57 9.18
CA PRO A 289 -19.36 -19.62 8.03
C PRO A 289 -18.73 -20.49 6.95
N SER A 290 -19.53 -21.35 6.30
CA SER A 290 -19.14 -22.38 5.34
C SER A 290 -18.37 -21.90 4.09
N ASN A 291 -18.17 -20.60 3.94
CA ASN A 291 -17.49 -19.97 2.80
C ASN A 291 -16.08 -19.45 3.15
N PHE A 292 -15.58 -19.74 4.35
CA PHE A 292 -14.28 -19.25 4.81
C PHE A 292 -13.16 -20.21 4.37
N THR A 293 -12.69 -20.05 3.13
CA THR A 293 -11.41 -20.63 2.70
C THR A 293 -10.30 -19.81 3.34
N ILE A 294 -9.76 -20.28 4.46
CA ILE A 294 -8.44 -19.84 4.94
C ILE A 294 -7.48 -20.03 3.76
N CYS A 295 -6.91 -18.93 3.27
CA CYS A 295 -5.83 -18.98 2.30
C CYS A 295 -4.60 -19.56 3.01
N GLY A 296 -4.56 -20.89 2.98
CA GLY A 296 -3.58 -21.75 3.60
C GLY A 296 -3.93 -23.16 3.15
N LEU A 297 -3.41 -23.56 1.98
CA LEU A 297 -3.46 -24.96 1.57
C LEU A 297 -2.80 -25.81 2.68
N ARG A 298 -3.61 -26.55 3.46
CA ARG A 298 -3.43 -27.98 3.78
C ARG A 298 -4.46 -28.48 4.80
N PRO A 299 -5.17 -29.59 4.50
CA PRO A 299 -5.39 -30.63 5.50
C PRO A 299 -4.09 -31.46 5.66
N VAL A 300 -3.93 -32.06 6.84
CA VAL A 300 -2.88 -33.01 7.28
C VAL A 300 -1.64 -32.40 7.94
N GLY A 301 -1.64 -32.43 9.28
CA GLY A 301 -0.46 -32.73 10.11
C GLY A 301 0.44 -31.56 10.56
N ARG A 302 0.23 -31.10 11.81
CA ARG A 302 1.19 -30.52 12.78
C ARG A 302 2.31 -29.56 12.28
N ALA A 303 2.08 -28.26 12.52
CA ALA A 303 3.03 -27.17 12.90
C ALA A 303 4.23 -26.78 11.98
N PRO A 304 4.85 -25.59 12.15
CA PRO A 304 4.37 -24.31 12.71
C PRO A 304 4.27 -23.18 11.65
N CYS A 305 3.50 -22.14 11.98
CA CYS A 305 3.39 -20.91 11.21
C CYS A 305 4.73 -20.16 11.20
N TRP A 306 5.30 -19.93 10.02
CA TRP A 306 6.35 -18.95 9.85
C TRP A 306 5.69 -17.58 9.71
N GLY A 307 5.89 -16.74 10.73
CA GLY A 307 5.70 -15.30 10.61
C GLY A 307 6.73 -14.75 9.62
N TRP A 308 6.26 -13.86 8.76
CA TRP A 308 7.13 -12.89 8.09
C TRP A 308 7.23 -11.67 9.00
#